data_AF-A0A6A4Y7C1-F1
#
_entry.id   AF-A0A6A4Y7C1-F1
#
_cell.length_a   1.000
_cell.length_b   1.000
_cell.length_c   1.000
_cell.angle_alpha   90.00
_cell.angle_beta   90.00
_cell.angle_gamma   90.00
#
_symmetry.space_group_name_H-M   'P 1'
#
loop_
_entity.id
_entity.type
_entity.pdbx_description
1 polymer ?
#
loop_
_entity_poly.entity_id
_entity_poly.type
_entity_poly.pdbx_seq_one_letter_code
_entity_poly.pdbx_strand_id
1 'polypeptide(L)'
;MTAAAHHPLVLAAEVDDEQLATTVGERPPEGTAPVPTTPIAATRRHSISAQATQAMQRLNSLTDNIRERLPISYRHRLTALFDFGSWCLVLFLMTLQVVNVFSSTTTTHTTKAIGTSPFTTAVALVPGNNDDPYIDRAMACVLVGRVYKSMTLAQAMQDASVVDHSSITADSYTVMVRPDPQTTLGDTYATFDDTCTAIALSIDGILHACADQGYVPVTDTLKINVGTDATHTTELVDALPILILPYWDNGNIARFGVPGQDGVMCSIKLYNMFVGPGSFYQVAVINRADYDAHTRQWLHEPHGSWQNGWYTFPDGVTR
;
A
#
# COMPACT_ATOMS: atom_id res chain seq x y z
N MET A 1 7.67 36.58 17.81
CA MET A 1 6.41 36.99 18.47
C MET A 1 5.25 36.36 17.70
N THR A 2 4.39 35.64 18.44
CA THR A 2 3.01 35.21 18.13
C THR A 2 2.78 34.36 16.87
N ALA A 3 2.57 33.03 16.97
CA ALA A 3 1.35 32.30 17.41
C ALA A 3 0.24 32.33 16.34
N ALA A 4 -0.58 31.31 16.06
CA ALA A 4 -0.69 29.88 16.39
C ALA A 4 -1.86 29.38 15.51
N ALA A 5 -1.90 28.09 15.13
CA ALA A 5 -3.18 27.40 14.87
C ALA A 5 -3.00 25.87 14.99
N HIS A 6 -3.60 25.34 16.05
CA HIS A 6 -3.89 23.93 16.31
C HIS A 6 -5.10 23.46 15.47
N HIS A 7 -5.05 22.26 14.88
CA HIS A 7 -5.69 21.04 15.39
C HIS A 7 -5.64 19.88 14.37
N PRO A 8 -5.70 18.61 14.82
CA PRO A 8 -5.57 17.39 14.02
C PRO A 8 -6.93 16.78 13.66
N LEU A 9 -6.97 15.82 12.73
CA LEU A 9 -8.09 14.89 12.62
C LEU A 9 -7.60 13.45 12.44
N VAL A 10 -7.96 12.65 13.44
CA VAL A 10 -7.84 11.20 13.58
C VAL A 10 -9.05 10.56 12.91
N LEU A 11 -8.88 9.39 12.30
CA LEU A 11 -9.94 8.38 12.24
C LEU A 11 -9.32 6.99 12.30
N ALA A 12 -9.27 6.46 13.52
CA ALA A 12 -9.23 5.04 13.83
C ALA A 12 -10.64 4.46 13.59
N ALA A 13 -10.72 3.26 13.03
CA ALA A 13 -11.92 2.44 13.09
C ALA A 13 -11.64 1.32 14.07
N GLU A 14 -12.17 1.50 15.27
CA GLU A 14 -12.17 0.54 16.37
C GLU A 14 -13.36 -0.40 16.22
N VAL A 15 -13.11 -1.64 16.61
CA VAL A 15 -14.04 -2.76 16.72
C VAL A 15 -14.97 -2.48 17.90
N ASP A 16 -16.26 -2.73 17.75
CA ASP A 16 -17.11 -3.02 18.91
C ASP A 16 -18.05 -4.19 18.63
N ASP A 17 -17.81 -5.21 19.44
CA ASP A 17 -18.63 -6.34 19.78
C ASP A 17 -19.53 -5.85 20.93
N GLU A 18 -20.86 -5.82 20.81
CA GLU A 18 -21.69 -6.03 22.01
C GLU A 18 -23.07 -6.61 21.72
N GLN A 19 -23.38 -7.52 22.61
CA GLN A 19 -24.48 -8.44 22.73
C GLN A 19 -25.74 -7.79 23.33
N LEU A 20 -26.89 -8.39 22.97
CA LEU A 20 -27.97 -8.82 23.88
C LEU A 20 -28.79 -7.74 24.63
N ALA A 21 -30.08 -7.65 24.30
CA ALA A 21 -31.15 -7.73 25.31
C ALA A 21 -32.55 -7.95 24.69
N THR A 22 -33.20 -8.97 25.23
CA THR A 22 -34.58 -9.42 25.05
C THR A 22 -35.47 -8.80 26.13
N THR A 23 -36.73 -8.42 25.84
CA THR A 23 -37.86 -8.23 26.78
C THR A 23 -39.11 -7.89 25.93
N VAL A 24 -40.27 -8.58 25.89
CA VAL A 24 -41.19 -9.26 26.83
C VAL A 24 -42.04 -8.32 27.70
N GLY A 25 -43.38 -8.44 27.56
CA GLY A 25 -44.45 -7.96 28.46
C GLY A 25 -44.91 -6.53 28.16
N GLU A 26 -46.19 -6.11 28.14
CA GLU A 26 -47.35 -6.56 28.92
C GLU A 26 -48.66 -5.90 28.43
N ARG A 27 -49.79 -6.51 28.79
CA ARG A 27 -51.22 -6.11 28.65
C ARG A 27 -51.82 -6.14 30.09
N PRO A 28 -53.14 -5.96 30.33
CA PRO A 28 -54.11 -4.85 30.20
C PRO A 28 -54.46 -4.29 31.63
N PRO A 29 -55.64 -3.73 32.02
CA PRO A 29 -56.98 -4.35 31.97
C PRO A 29 -58.19 -3.38 31.76
N GLU A 30 -59.36 -3.93 32.07
CA GLU A 30 -60.73 -3.71 31.64
C GLU A 30 -61.61 -3.03 32.71
N GLY A 31 -62.72 -2.40 32.29
CA GLY A 31 -64.00 -2.43 33.01
C GLY A 31 -64.41 -1.21 33.86
N THR A 32 -65.57 -0.59 33.56
CA THR A 32 -66.76 -0.53 34.45
C THR A 32 -67.99 0.12 33.77
N ALA A 33 -69.16 -0.48 33.99
CA ALA A 33 -70.53 0.11 33.88
C ALA A 33 -71.14 0.13 35.33
N PRO A 34 -72.44 0.42 35.65
CA PRO A 34 -73.64 0.80 34.86
C PRO A 34 -74.65 1.82 35.55
N VAL A 35 -75.89 1.93 34.99
CA VAL A 35 -77.26 2.20 35.56
C VAL A 35 -77.84 3.67 35.68
N PRO A 36 -79.17 3.92 35.88
CA PRO A 36 -80.15 4.37 34.85
C PRO A 36 -81.05 5.59 35.24
N THR A 37 -81.93 6.09 34.33
CA THR A 37 -83.39 6.35 34.59
C THR A 37 -84.16 6.91 33.37
N THR A 38 -85.17 6.13 32.98
CA THR A 38 -86.54 6.30 32.40
C THR A 38 -87.21 7.70 32.16
N PRO A 39 -88.41 7.78 31.52
CA PRO A 39 -88.62 8.40 30.20
C PRO A 39 -89.62 9.57 30.17
N ILE A 40 -89.63 10.40 29.12
CA ILE A 40 -90.78 11.26 28.80
C ILE A 40 -91.09 11.29 27.30
N ALA A 41 -92.39 11.13 27.06
CA ALA A 41 -93.18 11.15 25.85
C ALA A 41 -92.92 12.29 24.83
N ALA A 42 -92.88 11.86 23.57
CA ALA A 42 -93.79 12.24 22.49
C ALA A 42 -93.58 13.52 21.64
N THR A 43 -93.81 13.27 20.34
CA THR A 43 -94.58 14.07 19.37
C THR A 43 -93.80 14.93 18.35
N ARG A 44 -93.74 14.37 17.13
CA ARG A 44 -94.13 15.03 15.86
C ARG A 44 -93.36 16.31 15.43
N ARG A 45 -92.29 16.14 14.65
CA ARG A 45 -91.90 17.04 13.53
C ARG A 45 -91.22 16.28 12.39
N HIS A 46 -91.96 15.39 11.74
CA HIS A 46 -91.62 14.94 10.38
C HIS A 46 -91.97 16.07 9.42
N SER A 47 -90.96 16.75 8.86
CA SER A 47 -90.97 17.28 7.47
C SER A 47 -89.86 18.30 7.16
N ILE A 48 -89.03 18.72 8.14
CA ILE A 48 -87.96 19.72 7.87
C ILE A 48 -86.54 19.12 7.95
N SER A 49 -86.32 17.99 8.64
CA SER A 49 -84.97 17.41 8.79
C SER A 49 -84.43 16.72 7.53
N ALA A 50 -85.29 16.19 6.66
CA ALA A 50 -84.84 15.48 5.46
C ALA A 50 -84.13 16.41 4.44
N GLN A 51 -84.54 17.67 4.34
CA GLN A 51 -83.88 18.64 3.45
C GLN A 51 -82.54 19.14 4.01
N ALA A 52 -82.39 19.25 5.34
CA ALA A 52 -81.12 19.61 5.97
C ALA A 52 -80.07 18.50 5.85
N THR A 53 -80.46 17.24 6.02
CA THR A 53 -79.54 16.08 5.89
C THR A 53 -79.08 15.88 4.45
N GLN A 54 -79.94 16.12 3.47
CA GLN A 54 -79.59 16.00 2.05
C GLN A 54 -78.69 17.16 1.57
N ALA A 55 -78.86 18.36 2.14
CA ALA A 55 -77.95 19.49 1.92
C ALA A 55 -76.57 19.25 2.56
N MET A 56 -76.50 18.69 3.77
CA MET A 56 -75.24 18.30 4.42
C MET A 56 -74.52 17.17 3.66
N GLN A 57 -75.23 16.17 3.15
CA GLN A 57 -74.63 15.12 2.32
C GLN A 57 -74.06 15.67 0.99
N ARG A 58 -74.76 16.63 0.36
CA ARG A 58 -74.23 17.30 -0.84
C ARG A 58 -73.02 18.17 -0.54
N LEU A 59 -73.02 18.91 0.57
CA LEU A 59 -71.86 19.69 1.02
C LEU A 59 -70.66 18.79 1.34
N ASN A 60 -70.85 17.66 2.01
CA ASN A 60 -69.78 16.69 2.25
C ASN A 60 -69.23 16.11 0.95
N SER A 61 -70.09 15.73 0.00
CA SER A 61 -69.64 15.24 -1.32
C SER A 61 -68.89 16.29 -2.15
N LEU A 62 -69.26 17.57 -2.02
CA LEU A 62 -68.56 18.68 -2.68
C LEU A 62 -67.21 18.96 -2.01
N THR A 63 -67.14 18.85 -0.68
CA THR A 63 -65.91 19.05 0.08
C THR A 63 -64.91 17.93 -0.21
N ASP A 64 -65.36 16.68 -0.35
CA ASP A 64 -64.51 15.56 -0.72
C ASP A 64 -63.96 15.70 -2.16
N ASN A 65 -64.81 16.11 -3.11
CA ASN A 65 -64.37 16.38 -4.50
C ASN A 65 -63.40 17.57 -4.62
N ILE A 66 -63.49 18.58 -3.74
CA ILE A 66 -62.55 19.70 -3.70
C ILE A 66 -61.24 19.30 -3.02
N ARG A 67 -61.29 18.43 -1.99
CA ARG A 67 -60.11 17.91 -1.31
C ARG A 67 -59.25 17.02 -2.22
N GLU A 68 -59.88 16.29 -3.15
CA GLU A 68 -59.19 15.52 -4.19
C GLU A 68 -58.55 16.39 -5.30
N ARG A 69 -58.88 17.69 -5.38
CA ARG A 69 -58.34 18.63 -6.38
C ARG A 69 -57.52 19.77 -5.80
N LEU A 70 -57.14 19.70 -4.52
CA LEU A 70 -56.23 20.68 -3.96
C LEU A 70 -54.82 20.45 -4.52
N PRO A 71 -54.15 21.51 -5.02
CA PRO A 71 -52.78 21.38 -5.51
C PRO A 71 -51.91 20.85 -4.38
N ILE A 72 -51.28 19.69 -4.62
CA ILE A 72 -50.31 19.05 -3.72
C ILE A 72 -49.48 20.13 -3.06
N SER A 73 -49.59 20.24 -1.72
CA SER A 73 -48.91 21.25 -0.91
C SER A 73 -47.45 21.31 -1.32
N TYR A 74 -46.91 22.54 -1.47
CA TYR A 74 -45.53 22.79 -1.89
C TYR A 74 -44.50 21.94 -1.14
N ARG A 75 -44.76 21.63 0.14
CA ARG A 75 -43.92 20.74 0.97
C ARG A 75 -43.83 19.33 0.40
N HIS A 76 -44.94 18.74 -0.03
CA HIS A 76 -44.95 17.39 -0.62
C HIS A 76 -44.21 17.35 -1.95
N ARG A 77 -44.26 18.42 -2.75
CA ARG A 77 -43.49 18.53 -4.00
C ARG A 77 -41.98 18.60 -3.73
N LEU A 78 -41.57 19.35 -2.69
CA LEU A 78 -40.17 19.40 -2.27
C LEU A 78 -39.68 18.06 -1.76
N THR A 79 -40.45 17.35 -0.94
CA THR A 79 -40.09 16.02 -0.45
C THR A 79 -39.96 15.02 -1.60
N ALA A 80 -40.90 15.03 -2.56
CA ALA A 80 -40.82 14.16 -3.73
C ALA A 80 -39.61 14.47 -4.63
N LEU A 81 -39.26 15.75 -4.81
CA LEU A 81 -38.07 16.16 -5.56
C LEU A 81 -36.77 15.75 -4.86
N PHE A 82 -36.71 15.87 -3.53
CA PHE A 82 -35.56 15.45 -2.74
C PHE A 82 -35.36 13.92 -2.80
N ASP A 83 -36.45 13.16 -2.65
CA ASP A 83 -36.42 11.70 -2.75
C ASP A 83 -35.97 11.26 -4.16
N PHE A 84 -36.55 11.85 -5.20
CA PHE A 84 -36.15 11.61 -6.59
C PHE A 84 -34.67 11.93 -6.83
N GLY A 85 -34.18 13.08 -6.35
CA GLY A 85 -32.77 13.46 -6.46
C GLY A 85 -31.83 12.50 -5.74
N SER A 86 -32.24 12.00 -4.56
CA SER A 86 -31.48 11.01 -3.79
C SER A 86 -31.39 9.67 -4.54
N TRP A 87 -32.50 9.20 -5.12
CA TRP A 87 -32.50 8.01 -5.96
C TRP A 87 -31.63 8.15 -7.21
N CYS A 88 -31.68 9.30 -7.88
CA CYS A 88 -30.79 9.58 -9.01
C CYS A 88 -29.31 9.57 -8.62
N LEU A 89 -28.97 10.14 -7.46
CA LEU A 89 -27.59 10.13 -6.95
C LEU A 89 -27.11 8.71 -6.66
N VAL A 90 -27.93 7.88 -5.99
CA VAL A 90 -27.59 6.49 -5.71
C VAL A 90 -27.39 5.69 -7.00
N LEU A 91 -28.26 5.85 -7.99
CA LEU A 91 -28.10 5.21 -9.30
C LEU A 91 -26.81 5.66 -10.00
N PHE A 92 -26.50 6.96 -9.97
CA PHE A 92 -25.26 7.48 -10.55
C PHE A 92 -24.02 6.89 -9.88
N LEU A 93 -23.97 6.86 -8.54
CA LEU A 93 -22.85 6.29 -7.80
C LEU A 93 -22.69 4.79 -8.07
N MET A 94 -23.79 4.03 -8.14
CA MET A 94 -23.74 2.61 -8.51
C MET A 94 -23.23 2.41 -9.93
N THR A 95 -23.65 3.24 -10.90
CA THR A 95 -23.12 3.17 -12.27
C THR A 95 -21.63 3.51 -12.35
N LEU A 96 -21.14 4.45 -11.53
CA LEU A 96 -19.70 4.75 -11.46
C LEU A 96 -18.88 3.56 -10.95
N GLN A 97 -19.38 2.82 -9.95
CA GLN A 97 -18.71 1.61 -9.47
C GLN A 97 -18.65 0.53 -10.56
N VAL A 98 -19.75 0.34 -11.30
CA VAL A 98 -19.82 -0.59 -12.43
C VAL A 98 -18.84 -0.17 -13.54
N VAL A 99 -18.83 1.11 -13.93
CA VAL A 99 -17.89 1.64 -14.93
C VAL A 99 -16.44 1.48 -14.48
N ASN A 100 -16.14 1.66 -13.19
CA ASN A 100 -14.79 1.47 -12.65
C ASN A 100 -14.35 -0.01 -12.68
N VAL A 101 -15.29 -0.93 -12.42
CA VAL A 101 -15.04 -2.38 -12.52
C VAL A 101 -14.82 -2.84 -13.97
N PHE A 102 -15.56 -2.26 -14.92
CA PHE A 102 -15.48 -2.62 -16.34
C PHE A 102 -14.51 -1.75 -17.16
N SER A 103 -14.02 -0.64 -16.61
CA SER A 103 -12.90 0.08 -17.21
C SER A 103 -11.69 -0.82 -17.07
N SER A 104 -11.44 -1.58 -18.13
CA SER A 104 -10.26 -2.39 -18.26
C SER A 104 -9.09 -1.42 -18.28
N THR A 105 -8.45 -1.22 -17.13
CA THR A 105 -7.16 -0.57 -17.07
C THR A 105 -6.25 -1.43 -17.92
N THR A 106 -6.07 -1.03 -19.17
CA THR A 106 -5.16 -1.71 -20.07
C THR A 106 -3.77 -1.28 -19.63
N THR A 107 -3.26 -1.90 -18.57
CA THR A 107 -1.85 -1.83 -18.23
C THR A 107 -1.12 -2.64 -19.28
N THR A 108 -0.67 -1.97 -20.33
CA THR A 108 0.33 -2.51 -21.25
C THR A 108 1.62 -2.73 -20.46
N HIS A 109 1.82 -3.93 -19.97
CA HIS A 109 3.11 -4.37 -19.46
C HIS A 109 4.03 -4.62 -20.65
N THR A 110 4.88 -3.67 -20.98
CA THR A 110 6.09 -3.97 -21.74
C THR A 110 7.06 -4.65 -20.77
N THR A 111 7.02 -5.97 -20.68
CA THR A 111 8.10 -6.75 -20.05
C THR A 111 9.32 -6.64 -20.94
N LYS A 112 10.16 -5.64 -20.70
CA LYS A 112 11.56 -5.73 -21.13
C LYS A 112 12.23 -6.71 -20.17
N ALA A 113 12.68 -7.85 -20.68
CA ALA A 113 13.59 -8.72 -19.94
C ALA A 113 14.91 -7.95 -19.81
N ILE A 114 15.22 -7.48 -18.60
CA ILE A 114 16.45 -6.73 -18.29
C ILE A 114 17.01 -7.34 -17.01
N GLY A 115 18.23 -7.85 -17.09
CA GLY A 115 18.87 -8.58 -16.00
C GLY A 115 20.15 -9.27 -16.46
N THR A 116 20.93 -8.60 -17.32
CA THR A 116 22.17 -9.16 -17.87
C THR A 116 23.38 -8.75 -17.04
N SER A 117 24.38 -9.61 -17.01
CA SER A 117 25.63 -9.35 -16.29
C SER A 117 26.38 -8.09 -16.75
N PRO A 118 26.95 -7.31 -15.82
CA PRO A 118 27.93 -6.28 -16.10
C PRO A 118 29.04 -6.81 -16.99
N PHE A 119 29.55 -7.99 -16.64
CA PHE A 119 30.84 -8.47 -17.14
C PHE A 119 30.82 -8.89 -18.61
N THR A 120 29.63 -8.97 -19.19
CA THR A 120 29.42 -9.45 -20.57
C THR A 120 28.79 -8.39 -21.47
N THR A 121 28.17 -7.36 -20.90
CA THR A 121 27.34 -6.40 -21.66
C THR A 121 27.39 -4.99 -21.08
N ALA A 122 27.37 -3.96 -21.94
CA ALA A 122 27.03 -2.62 -21.49
C ALA A 122 25.61 -2.68 -20.91
N VAL A 123 25.45 -2.22 -19.68
CA VAL A 123 24.16 -2.25 -18.95
C VAL A 123 23.08 -1.73 -19.86
N ALA A 124 22.11 -2.57 -20.18
CA ALA A 124 20.98 -2.14 -20.99
C ALA A 124 20.27 -1.04 -20.21
N LEU A 125 20.41 0.21 -20.67
CA LEU A 125 19.67 1.32 -20.09
C LEU A 125 18.19 0.96 -20.17
N VAL A 126 17.60 0.64 -19.02
CA VAL A 126 16.16 0.76 -18.84
C VAL A 126 15.86 2.22 -19.21
N PRO A 127 14.96 2.53 -20.17
CA PRO A 127 14.55 3.90 -20.37
C PRO A 127 13.87 4.39 -19.09
N GLY A 128 14.62 5.14 -18.27
CA GLY A 128 14.25 5.57 -16.92
C GLY A 128 15.39 5.36 -15.92
N ASN A 129 15.50 6.22 -14.91
CA ASN A 129 16.53 6.12 -13.86
C ASN A 129 16.23 5.03 -12.81
N ASN A 130 15.50 3.98 -13.19
CA ASN A 130 14.91 3.04 -12.25
C ASN A 130 15.65 1.69 -12.30
N ASP A 131 15.91 1.11 -11.14
CA ASP A 131 16.42 -0.26 -10.92
C ASP A 131 17.90 -0.62 -11.24
N ASP A 132 18.69 0.24 -11.88
CA ASP A 132 20.15 -0.03 -12.09
C ASP A 132 21.04 0.22 -10.86
N PRO A 133 21.94 -0.69 -10.43
CA PRO A 133 22.76 -0.51 -9.23
C PRO A 133 23.95 0.43 -9.45
N TYR A 134 23.70 1.72 -9.60
CA TYR A 134 24.77 2.73 -9.69
C TYR A 134 25.38 3.08 -8.32
N ILE A 135 26.68 3.33 -8.26
CA ILE A 135 27.41 3.67 -7.01
C ILE A 135 26.91 4.96 -6.33
N ASP A 136 26.38 5.90 -7.10
CA ASP A 136 25.86 7.18 -6.61
C ASP A 136 24.43 7.07 -6.06
N ARG A 137 23.76 5.92 -6.31
CA ARG A 137 22.39 5.64 -5.84
C ARG A 137 22.32 4.52 -4.81
N ALA A 138 23.13 3.48 -5.00
CA ALA A 138 23.24 2.38 -4.08
C ALA A 138 23.83 2.87 -2.75
N MET A 139 23.38 2.28 -1.66
CA MET A 139 23.81 2.64 -0.31
C MET A 139 24.26 1.42 0.47
N ALA A 140 25.11 1.68 1.46
CA ALA A 140 25.55 0.73 2.46
C ALA A 140 25.22 1.28 3.85
N CYS A 141 25.08 0.36 4.81
CA CYS A 141 25.03 0.71 6.22
C CYS A 141 26.45 0.69 6.79
N VAL A 142 27.04 1.86 6.98
CA VAL A 142 28.43 2.05 7.42
C VAL A 142 28.47 2.46 8.89
N LEU A 143 29.40 1.90 9.65
CA LEU A 143 29.60 2.20 11.07
C LEU A 143 30.23 3.58 11.21
N VAL A 144 29.46 4.54 11.73
CA VAL A 144 29.92 5.89 12.05
C VAL A 144 29.93 6.05 13.56
N GLY A 145 31.11 5.90 14.16
CA GLY A 145 31.30 5.92 15.61
C GLY A 145 30.79 4.64 16.28
N ARG A 146 29.53 4.61 16.71
CA ARG A 146 28.91 3.45 17.39
C ARG A 146 27.56 3.04 16.79
N VAL A 147 27.15 3.70 15.71
CA VAL A 147 25.86 3.48 15.06
C VAL A 147 26.08 3.28 13.58
N TYR A 148 25.31 2.38 12.98
CA TYR A 148 25.30 2.20 11.53
C TYR A 148 24.43 3.27 10.90
N LYS A 149 24.99 4.00 9.94
CA LYS A 149 24.30 5.04 9.16
C LYS A 149 24.27 4.67 7.71
N SER A 150 23.26 5.17 7.01
CA SER A 150 23.20 5.04 5.57
C SER A 150 24.23 5.98 4.92
N MET A 151 24.91 5.46 3.91
CA MET A 151 25.86 6.22 3.10
C MET A 151 25.80 5.71 1.66
N THR A 152 25.86 6.60 0.68
CA THR A 152 25.95 6.16 -0.73
C THR A 152 27.25 5.38 -0.92
N LEU A 153 27.28 4.41 -1.82
CA LEU A 153 28.51 3.65 -2.07
C LEU A 153 29.64 4.55 -2.55
N ALA A 154 29.33 5.53 -3.40
CA ALA A 154 30.30 6.52 -3.85
C ALA A 154 30.96 7.28 -2.69
N GLN A 155 30.20 7.60 -1.64
CA GLN A 155 30.73 8.24 -0.43
C GLN A 155 31.41 7.22 0.49
N ALA A 156 30.85 6.03 0.69
CA ALA A 156 31.42 4.99 1.53
C ALA A 156 32.81 4.55 1.04
N MET A 157 33.00 4.48 -0.27
CA MET A 157 34.31 4.19 -0.87
C MET A 157 35.35 5.31 -0.67
N GLN A 158 34.93 6.52 -0.30
CA GLN A 158 35.84 7.65 -0.02
C GLN A 158 36.07 7.84 1.48
N ASP A 159 35.03 7.64 2.29
CA ASP A 159 35.00 8.01 3.70
C ASP A 159 35.15 6.83 4.67
N ALA A 160 34.82 5.60 4.26
CA ALA A 160 34.89 4.42 5.12
C ALA A 160 36.29 3.79 5.14
N SER A 161 36.53 2.87 6.08
CA SER A 161 37.71 2.00 6.02
C SER A 161 37.55 1.02 4.86
N VAL A 162 38.41 1.18 3.85
CA VAL A 162 38.38 0.40 2.60
C VAL A 162 39.59 -0.52 2.52
N VAL A 163 39.38 -1.77 2.09
CA VAL A 163 40.45 -2.71 1.74
C VAL A 163 40.26 -3.19 0.30
N ASP A 164 41.27 -3.01 -0.54
CA ASP A 164 41.23 -3.48 -1.93
C ASP A 164 41.84 -4.89 -2.05
N HIS A 165 41.09 -5.78 -2.67
CA HIS A 165 41.52 -7.12 -3.05
C HIS A 165 41.98 -7.10 -4.49
N SER A 166 43.17 -7.64 -4.78
CA SER A 166 43.77 -7.61 -6.11
C SER A 166 43.02 -8.38 -7.21
N SER A 167 41.95 -9.09 -6.86
CA SER A 167 41.13 -9.90 -7.75
C SER A 167 39.66 -9.80 -7.35
N ILE A 168 38.79 -10.05 -8.32
CA ILE A 168 37.35 -10.17 -8.07
C ILE A 168 37.06 -11.37 -7.17
N THR A 169 36.39 -11.12 -6.06
CA THR A 169 35.92 -12.16 -5.13
C THR A 169 34.49 -12.55 -5.46
N ALA A 170 34.09 -13.82 -5.27
CA ALA A 170 32.73 -14.28 -5.59
C ALA A 170 31.66 -13.70 -4.65
N ASP A 171 32.07 -13.28 -3.45
CA ASP A 171 31.23 -12.80 -2.35
C ASP A 171 30.97 -11.28 -2.39
N SER A 172 31.33 -10.63 -3.50
CA SER A 172 31.13 -9.20 -3.74
C SER A 172 29.92 -8.92 -4.64
N TYR A 173 29.44 -7.69 -4.62
CA TYR A 173 28.35 -7.23 -5.46
C TYR A 173 28.83 -6.27 -6.55
N THR A 174 28.43 -6.48 -7.80
CA THR A 174 28.83 -5.57 -8.89
C THR A 174 27.87 -4.40 -9.04
N VAL A 175 28.41 -3.20 -8.98
CA VAL A 175 27.72 -1.92 -9.15
C VAL A 175 28.32 -1.14 -10.29
N MET A 176 27.58 -0.15 -10.79
CA MET A 176 27.92 0.57 -12.01
C MET A 176 28.27 2.03 -11.73
N VAL A 177 29.05 2.64 -12.62
CA VAL A 177 29.24 4.09 -12.64
C VAL A 177 28.35 4.65 -13.73
N ARG A 178 27.51 5.64 -13.39
CA ARG A 178 26.71 6.32 -14.40
C ARG A 178 27.53 7.44 -15.06
N PRO A 179 27.28 7.76 -16.34
CA PRO A 179 28.00 8.84 -17.03
C PRO A 179 27.82 10.21 -16.36
N ASP A 180 26.61 10.51 -15.89
CA ASP A 180 26.24 11.78 -15.24
C ASP A 180 25.80 11.55 -13.78
N PRO A 181 26.75 11.49 -12.82
CA PRO A 181 26.45 11.17 -11.43
C PRO A 181 25.52 12.21 -10.78
N GLN A 182 24.54 11.73 -10.02
CA GLN A 182 23.68 12.59 -9.22
C GLN A 182 24.43 13.06 -7.97
N THR A 183 24.56 14.36 -7.80
CA THR A 183 25.30 14.97 -6.67
C THR A 183 24.39 15.53 -5.58
N THR A 184 23.06 15.48 -5.77
CA THR A 184 22.07 16.16 -4.91
C THR A 184 20.95 15.20 -4.47
N LEU A 185 21.25 14.30 -3.54
CA LEU A 185 20.27 13.34 -2.99
C LEU A 185 20.15 13.41 -1.45
N GLY A 186 20.69 14.47 -0.83
CA GLY A 186 21.02 14.52 0.60
C GLY A 186 19.87 14.28 1.59
N ASP A 187 18.65 14.73 1.29
CA ASP A 187 17.53 14.66 2.25
C ASP A 187 16.83 13.30 2.28
N THR A 188 16.80 12.57 1.16
CA THR A 188 16.10 11.27 1.10
C THR A 188 16.93 10.18 1.78
N TYR A 189 18.26 10.21 1.63
CA TYR A 189 19.10 9.13 2.15
C TYR A 189 19.17 9.08 3.67
N ALA A 190 19.08 10.22 4.36
CA ALA A 190 18.95 10.25 5.82
C ALA A 190 17.76 9.41 6.34
N THR A 191 16.73 9.16 5.52
CA THR A 191 15.60 8.28 5.87
C THR A 191 16.04 6.83 6.11
N PHE A 192 17.13 6.39 5.47
CA PHE A 192 17.64 5.03 5.64
C PHE A 192 18.55 4.87 6.87
N ASP A 193 18.82 5.91 7.65
CA ASP A 193 19.58 5.78 8.90
C ASP A 193 18.82 4.92 9.93
N ASP A 194 17.51 5.13 10.05
CA ASP A 194 16.65 4.31 10.91
C ASP A 194 16.59 2.87 10.38
N THR A 195 16.52 2.70 9.05
CA THR A 195 16.59 1.38 8.41
C THR A 195 17.92 0.67 8.70
N CYS A 196 19.05 1.36 8.60
CA CYS A 196 20.37 0.80 8.90
C CYS A 196 20.52 0.42 10.37
N THR A 197 19.97 1.23 11.28
CA THR A 197 19.91 0.90 12.70
C THR A 197 19.07 -0.36 12.95
N ALA A 198 17.89 -0.44 12.32
CA ALA A 198 17.02 -1.60 12.39
C ALA A 198 17.68 -2.86 11.81
N ILE A 199 18.36 -2.76 10.67
CA ILE A 199 19.11 -3.86 10.05
C ILE A 199 20.23 -4.31 10.99
N ALA A 200 21.01 -3.39 11.55
CA ALA A 200 22.10 -3.75 12.48
C ALA A 200 21.58 -4.56 13.67
N LEU A 201 20.42 -4.20 14.22
CA LEU A 201 19.80 -4.91 15.35
C LEU A 201 19.24 -6.30 14.98
N SER A 202 19.01 -6.56 13.70
CA SER A 202 18.33 -7.78 13.22
C SER A 202 19.14 -8.56 12.19
N ILE A 203 20.43 -8.22 12.00
CA ILE A 203 21.26 -8.76 10.95
C ILE A 203 21.39 -10.28 11.05
N ASP A 204 21.58 -10.82 12.24
CA ASP A 204 21.66 -12.28 12.46
C ASP A 204 20.37 -12.98 12.00
N GLY A 205 19.22 -12.38 12.26
CA GLY A 205 17.92 -12.89 11.82
C GLY A 205 17.73 -12.81 10.30
N ILE A 206 18.21 -11.73 9.68
CA ILE A 206 18.21 -11.57 8.21
C ILE A 206 19.09 -12.64 7.57
N LEU A 207 20.31 -12.83 8.07
CA LEU A 207 21.26 -13.82 7.57
C LEU A 207 20.73 -15.25 7.75
N HIS A 208 20.11 -15.54 8.90
CA HIS A 208 19.47 -16.84 9.13
C HIS A 208 18.31 -17.09 8.16
N ALA A 209 17.44 -16.09 7.95
CA ALA A 209 16.36 -16.19 6.98
C ALA A 209 16.86 -16.43 5.55
N CYS A 210 17.99 -15.82 5.15
CA CYS A 210 18.66 -16.12 3.89
C CYS A 210 19.16 -17.57 3.83
N ALA A 211 19.82 -18.05 4.88
CA ALA A 211 20.30 -19.43 4.94
C ALA A 211 19.14 -20.45 4.84
N ASP A 212 18.03 -20.20 5.53
CA ASP A 212 16.82 -21.04 5.50
C ASP A 212 16.19 -21.13 4.10
N GLN A 213 16.37 -20.09 3.27
CA GLN A 213 15.92 -20.07 1.88
C GLN A 213 16.95 -20.66 0.88
N GLY A 214 18.04 -21.24 1.37
CA GLY A 214 19.05 -21.95 0.57
C GLY A 214 20.20 -21.08 0.05
N TYR A 215 20.31 -19.83 0.50
CA TYR A 215 21.47 -18.98 0.19
C TYR A 215 22.65 -19.30 1.12
N VAL A 216 23.85 -18.92 0.70
CA VAL A 216 25.06 -18.97 1.54
C VAL A 216 25.49 -17.52 1.80
N PRO A 217 24.85 -16.81 2.75
CA PRO A 217 25.06 -15.38 2.90
C PRO A 217 26.45 -15.05 3.43
N VAL A 218 26.97 -13.91 2.98
CA VAL A 218 28.16 -13.28 3.54
C VAL A 218 27.82 -12.66 4.89
N THR A 219 28.66 -12.88 5.90
CA THR A 219 28.38 -12.51 7.30
C THR A 219 29.30 -11.44 7.86
N ASP A 220 30.36 -11.06 7.12
CA ASP A 220 31.38 -10.12 7.55
C ASP A 220 31.06 -8.70 7.07
N THR A 221 31.43 -8.37 5.84
CA THR A 221 31.54 -7.00 5.33
C THR A 221 30.97 -6.92 3.94
N LEU A 222 30.58 -5.70 3.53
CA LEU A 222 30.12 -5.47 2.17
C LEU A 222 31.31 -5.34 1.22
N LYS A 223 31.36 -6.22 0.21
CA LYS A 223 32.37 -6.20 -0.85
C LYS A 223 31.73 -5.78 -2.16
N ILE A 224 32.38 -4.88 -2.88
CA ILE A 224 31.83 -4.21 -4.07
C ILE A 224 32.82 -4.30 -5.24
N ASN A 225 32.32 -4.59 -6.43
CA ASN A 225 33.04 -4.44 -7.68
C ASN A 225 32.45 -3.26 -8.44
N VAL A 226 33.28 -2.31 -8.85
CA VAL A 226 32.80 -1.14 -9.59
C VAL A 226 33.06 -1.32 -11.08
N GLY A 227 31.99 -1.36 -11.85
CA GLY A 227 32.01 -1.44 -13.30
C GLY A 227 31.98 -2.86 -13.85
N THR A 228 31.77 -2.93 -15.15
CA THR A 228 31.73 -4.16 -15.95
C THR A 228 33.12 -4.76 -16.17
N ASP A 229 34.14 -3.92 -16.11
CA ASP A 229 35.57 -4.21 -16.32
C ASP A 229 36.34 -4.25 -15.00
N ALA A 230 35.63 -4.43 -13.88
CA ALA A 230 36.23 -4.51 -12.56
C ALA A 230 37.32 -5.60 -12.52
N THR A 231 38.51 -5.22 -12.04
CA THR A 231 39.67 -6.12 -11.89
C THR A 231 39.99 -6.44 -10.44
N HIS A 232 39.40 -5.69 -9.51
CA HIS A 232 39.62 -5.76 -8.08
C HIS A 232 38.27 -5.64 -7.36
N THR A 233 38.23 -6.16 -6.13
CA THR A 233 37.10 -6.01 -5.23
C THR A 233 37.46 -5.02 -4.13
N THR A 234 36.56 -4.09 -3.84
CA THR A 234 36.70 -3.12 -2.76
C THR A 234 35.83 -3.56 -1.58
N GLU A 235 36.45 -3.84 -0.45
CA GLU A 235 35.78 -4.20 0.80
C GLU A 235 35.55 -2.97 1.69
N LEU A 236 34.32 -2.79 2.13
CA LEU A 236 33.92 -1.78 3.11
C LEU A 236 33.96 -2.42 4.51
N VAL A 237 35.09 -2.31 5.19
CA VAL A 237 35.39 -3.02 6.44
C VAL A 237 34.38 -2.70 7.55
N ASP A 238 33.93 -1.46 7.58
CA ASP A 238 33.01 -0.94 8.59
C ASP A 238 31.54 -0.99 8.13
N ALA A 239 31.21 -1.75 7.08
CA ALA A 239 29.84 -1.85 6.55
C ALA A 239 29.20 -3.21 6.82
N LEU A 240 27.90 -3.21 7.10
CA LEU A 240 27.10 -4.44 7.14
C LEU A 240 27.05 -5.11 5.75
N PRO A 241 26.98 -6.45 5.67
CA PRO A 241 26.95 -7.20 4.40
C PRO A 241 25.58 -7.13 3.71
N ILE A 242 25.08 -5.91 3.48
CA ILE A 242 23.80 -5.64 2.86
C ILE A 242 23.91 -4.43 1.93
N LEU A 243 23.43 -4.61 0.71
CA LEU A 243 23.29 -3.55 -0.26
C LEU A 243 21.86 -3.02 -0.22
N ILE A 244 21.73 -1.70 -0.15
CA ILE A 244 20.44 -1.01 -0.27
C ILE A 244 20.38 -0.36 -1.66
N LEU A 245 19.39 -0.75 -2.45
CA LEU A 245 19.16 -0.21 -3.79
C LEU A 245 17.79 0.48 -3.86
N PRO A 246 17.74 1.82 -3.76
CA PRO A 246 16.52 2.58 -4.01
C PRO A 246 15.93 2.25 -5.39
N TYR A 247 14.60 2.19 -5.48
CA TYR A 247 13.91 1.89 -6.74
C TYR A 247 14.12 2.97 -7.81
N TRP A 248 14.26 4.23 -7.37
CA TRP A 248 14.57 5.39 -8.22
C TRP A 248 15.42 6.40 -7.43
N ASP A 249 15.95 7.41 -8.13
CA ASP A 249 16.71 8.50 -7.52
C ASP A 249 15.85 9.21 -6.45
N ASN A 250 16.32 9.30 -5.20
CA ASN A 250 15.53 9.82 -4.07
C ASN A 250 14.30 8.99 -3.68
N GLY A 251 14.25 7.70 -4.02
CA GLY A 251 13.21 6.80 -3.51
C GLY A 251 13.39 6.51 -2.02
N ASN A 252 12.32 6.64 -1.24
CA ASN A 252 12.26 6.20 0.17
C ASN A 252 11.89 4.71 0.32
N ILE A 253 11.79 4.00 -0.80
CA ILE A 253 11.58 2.56 -0.87
C ILE A 253 12.77 1.98 -1.62
N ALA A 254 13.30 0.86 -1.12
CA ALA A 254 14.47 0.20 -1.68
C ALA A 254 14.27 -1.31 -1.78
N ARG A 255 15.10 -1.93 -2.62
CA ARG A 255 15.40 -3.35 -2.59
C ARG A 255 16.63 -3.55 -1.72
N PHE A 256 16.66 -4.70 -1.05
CA PHE A 256 17.75 -5.05 -0.15
C PHE A 256 18.34 -6.38 -0.61
N GLY A 257 19.66 -6.47 -0.56
CA GLY A 257 20.38 -7.64 -1.02
C GLY A 257 21.50 -8.01 -0.09
N VAL A 258 21.55 -9.27 0.35
CA VAL A 258 22.72 -9.82 1.06
C VAL A 258 23.55 -10.59 0.02
N PRO A 259 24.83 -10.23 -0.18
CA PRO A 259 25.72 -11.00 -1.05
C PRO A 259 25.83 -12.46 -0.58
N GLY A 260 25.88 -13.39 -1.52
CA GLY A 260 26.17 -14.79 -1.24
C GLY A 260 27.63 -15.11 -1.55
N GLN A 261 28.21 -16.05 -0.79
CA GLN A 261 29.59 -16.51 -0.99
C GLN A 261 29.83 -17.17 -2.36
N ASP A 262 28.75 -17.61 -3.01
CA ASP A 262 28.73 -18.24 -4.33
C ASP A 262 28.29 -17.29 -5.45
N GLY A 263 28.21 -15.98 -5.16
CA GLY A 263 27.81 -14.96 -6.13
C GLY A 263 26.30 -14.82 -6.33
N VAL A 264 25.47 -15.67 -5.70
CA VAL A 264 24.01 -15.50 -5.70
C VAL A 264 23.60 -14.54 -4.59
N MET A 265 22.86 -13.50 -4.92
CA MET A 265 22.35 -12.56 -3.92
C MET A 265 21.06 -13.07 -3.28
N CYS A 266 21.00 -13.05 -1.96
CA CYS A 266 19.75 -13.19 -1.22
C CYS A 266 18.94 -11.88 -1.32
N SER A 267 17.92 -11.87 -2.17
CA SER A 267 17.00 -10.75 -2.30
C SER A 267 16.00 -10.75 -1.14
N ILE A 268 16.01 -9.67 -0.36
CA ILE A 268 15.16 -9.54 0.82
C ILE A 268 14.23 -8.32 0.69
N LYS A 269 13.04 -8.47 1.25
CA LYS A 269 12.09 -7.37 1.43
C LYS A 269 11.86 -7.15 2.91
N LEU A 270 12.14 -5.92 3.33
CA LEU A 270 11.99 -5.48 4.71
C LEU A 270 10.65 -4.75 4.86
N TYR A 271 9.95 -4.99 5.96
CA TYR A 271 8.65 -4.38 6.27
C TYR A 271 8.62 -3.79 7.68
N ASN A 272 7.58 -3.01 8.00
CA ASN A 272 7.31 -2.48 9.33
C ASN A 272 8.49 -1.68 9.89
N MET A 273 9.07 -2.04 11.04
CA MET A 273 10.13 -1.27 11.73
C MET A 273 11.34 -0.92 10.85
N PHE A 274 11.53 -1.61 9.72
CA PHE A 274 12.57 -1.25 8.75
C PHE A 274 12.21 -0.06 7.86
N VAL A 275 10.94 0.15 7.51
CA VAL A 275 10.50 1.06 6.43
C VAL A 275 9.13 1.74 6.68
N GLY A 276 8.52 1.63 7.87
CA GLY A 276 7.19 2.18 8.15
C GLY A 276 6.66 2.01 9.59
N PRO A 277 5.40 2.41 9.86
CA PRO A 277 4.80 2.37 11.19
C PRO A 277 4.45 0.93 11.56
N GLY A 278 5.32 0.28 12.33
CA GLY A 278 5.09 -1.04 12.89
C GLY A 278 5.98 -1.28 14.09
N SER A 279 5.62 -2.27 14.91
CA SER A 279 6.30 -2.56 16.19
C SER A 279 7.20 -3.78 16.15
N PHE A 280 7.31 -4.46 15.00
CA PHE A 280 8.10 -5.67 14.84
C PHE A 280 8.81 -5.73 13.49
N TYR A 281 9.97 -6.37 13.47
CA TYR A 281 10.77 -6.60 12.28
C TYR A 281 10.15 -7.73 11.45
N GLN A 282 9.93 -7.47 10.16
CA GLN A 282 9.48 -8.48 9.20
C GLN A 282 10.43 -8.52 8.02
N VAL A 283 10.95 -9.71 7.74
CA VAL A 283 11.85 -10.00 6.64
C VAL A 283 11.18 -11.06 5.78
N ALA A 284 10.95 -10.75 4.51
CA ALA A 284 10.58 -11.75 3.52
C ALA A 284 11.78 -12.02 2.63
N VAL A 285 12.12 -13.29 2.48
CA VAL A 285 13.21 -13.75 1.64
C VAL A 285 12.62 -14.62 0.53
N ILE A 286 13.04 -14.37 -0.71
CA ILE A 286 12.62 -15.17 -1.85
C ILE A 286 13.40 -16.49 -1.82
N ASN A 287 12.72 -17.63 -1.92
CA ASN A 287 13.39 -18.93 -2.00
C ASN A 287 14.42 -18.95 -3.15
N ARG A 288 15.64 -19.45 -2.89
CA ARG A 288 16.71 -19.45 -3.89
C ARG A 288 16.37 -20.25 -5.15
N ALA A 289 15.78 -21.44 -4.98
CA ALA A 289 15.45 -22.30 -6.12
C ALA A 289 14.39 -21.64 -7.02
N ASP A 290 13.39 -21.00 -6.40
CA ASP A 290 12.39 -20.24 -7.14
C ASP A 290 13.00 -19.00 -7.82
N TYR A 291 13.89 -18.29 -7.12
CA TYR A 291 14.59 -17.13 -7.68
C TYR A 291 15.41 -17.51 -8.92
N ASP A 292 16.17 -18.60 -8.85
CA ASP A 292 16.97 -19.12 -9.96
C ASP A 292 16.08 -19.59 -11.12
N ALA A 293 15.01 -20.34 -10.82
CA ALA A 293 14.10 -20.87 -11.84
C ALA A 293 13.37 -19.76 -12.61
N HIS A 294 12.84 -18.76 -11.89
CA HIS A 294 12.16 -17.63 -12.52
C HIS A 294 13.13 -16.74 -13.29
N THR A 295 14.33 -16.51 -12.77
CA THR A 295 15.36 -15.73 -13.49
C THR A 295 15.72 -16.40 -14.82
N ARG A 296 15.97 -17.72 -14.81
CA ARG A 296 16.20 -18.52 -16.03
C ARG A 296 15.03 -18.42 -17.01
N GLN A 297 13.81 -18.52 -16.50
CA GLN A 297 12.61 -18.44 -17.32
C GLN A 297 12.44 -17.07 -17.97
N TRP A 298 12.62 -15.98 -17.20
CA TRP A 298 12.43 -14.61 -17.66
C TRP A 298 13.52 -14.15 -18.62
N LEU A 299 14.76 -14.58 -18.41
CA LEU A 299 15.88 -14.26 -19.29
C LEU A 299 15.99 -15.20 -20.49
N HIS A 300 15.12 -16.22 -20.59
CA HIS A 300 15.18 -17.26 -21.61
C HIS A 300 16.56 -17.93 -21.73
N GLU A 301 17.27 -18.05 -20.60
CA GLU A 301 18.62 -18.60 -20.55
C GLU A 301 18.76 -19.66 -19.45
N PRO A 302 18.54 -20.94 -19.78
CA PRO A 302 18.59 -22.02 -18.81
C PRO A 302 20.01 -22.39 -18.36
N HIS A 303 21.05 -21.97 -19.10
CA HIS A 303 22.43 -22.41 -18.84
C HIS A 303 23.31 -21.35 -18.17
N GLY A 304 22.78 -20.15 -17.93
CA GLY A 304 23.50 -19.10 -17.23
C GLY A 304 23.82 -19.42 -15.77
N SER A 305 24.70 -18.61 -15.19
CA SER A 305 25.18 -18.73 -13.83
C SER A 305 25.20 -17.38 -13.12
N TRP A 306 24.97 -17.37 -11.82
CA TRP A 306 25.10 -16.17 -11.01
C TRP A 306 26.56 -15.85 -10.72
N GLN A 307 26.92 -14.58 -10.83
CA GLN A 307 28.21 -14.04 -10.45
C GLN A 307 27.99 -12.65 -9.86
N ASN A 308 28.44 -12.44 -8.62
CA ASN A 308 28.44 -11.14 -7.95
C ASN A 308 27.10 -10.39 -7.94
N GLY A 309 26.00 -11.14 -7.74
CA GLY A 309 24.64 -10.60 -7.72
C GLY A 309 23.98 -10.48 -9.09
N TRP A 310 24.64 -10.89 -10.16
CA TRP A 310 24.13 -10.81 -11.53
C TRP A 310 24.05 -12.16 -12.21
N TYR A 311 23.04 -12.35 -13.05
CA TYR A 311 22.92 -13.54 -13.88
C TYR A 311 23.73 -13.39 -15.18
N THR A 312 24.65 -14.31 -15.41
CA THR A 312 25.63 -14.28 -16.49
C THR A 312 25.34 -15.35 -17.54
N PHE A 313 25.50 -15.02 -18.81
CA PHE A 313 25.25 -15.93 -19.94
C PHE A 313 26.51 -16.75 -20.26
N PRO A 314 26.38 -18.03 -20.67
CA PRO A 314 27.52 -18.93 -20.89
C PRO A 314 28.47 -18.53 -22.02
N ASP A 315 27.95 -17.84 -23.04
CA ASP A 315 28.73 -17.40 -24.20
C ASP A 315 29.44 -16.07 -23.95
N GLY A 316 29.20 -15.43 -22.81
CA GLY A 316 29.67 -14.08 -22.54
C GLY A 316 29.06 -13.03 -23.48
N VAL A 317 27.98 -13.38 -24.22
CA VAL A 317 27.35 -12.54 -25.23
C VAL A 317 25.92 -12.20 -24.83
N THR A 318 25.55 -10.95 -25.06
CA THR A 318 24.22 -10.35 -24.95
C THR A 318 23.13 -11.15 -25.68
N ARG A 319 21.92 -11.22 -25.10
CA ARG A 319 20.66 -11.31 -25.84
C ARG A 319 19.67 -10.30 -25.33
#